data_AF-A0AAV0L0U5-F1
#
_entry.id   AF-A0AAV0L0U5-F1
#
_cell.length_a   1.000
_cell.length_b   1.000
_cell.length_c   1.000
_cell.angle_alpha   90.00
_cell.angle_beta   90.00
_cell.angle_gamma   90.00
#
_symmetry.space_group_name_H-M   'P 1'
#
loop_
_entity.id
_entity.type
_entity.pdbx_description
1 polymer ?
#
loop_
_entity_poly.entity_id
_entity_poly.type
_entity_poly.pdbx_seq_one_letter_code
_entity_poly.pdbx_strand_id
1 'polypeptide(L)'
;MLASLIASLLITVAASNDLSFTYNRFPAAAANDNLILAGIAEFNSDRLLRLTNDSMQEKGQAFYPHPVKFKSNGTVSSFSTTFVFAIMPQYANLGGHGIALVISPTRGLPDSLPSQYLGLFNESNNGNLTNHVFAVELDTIYSSEFGDINNNHVAVDINAVILGVVYLVKRQRKFAEVLEDWEVDYGPHRYKFKDLYRATKGFRAKEELGRGGFGVVFRGVLPKSKIEIAVKRVSHDTQQGMRAFVAEIVTIGRLSHRNLVGLLGYCRRKGELLLVYDYMPNSSLDRYIYDQPKLVLEWWQRFKVIKGVASGLCYLHQGCDQVVIHRDVKASNVLLDSEWNGRLGDFGLARLYDHGSDPRTTHVAGTPGYLAPDHARTGKATPGSDVYAFGAFLLEVACGRRPIDPTRPAGEVILVDWVFANWVSGQIVEARDPNFGSEFVVEELDLVLKLGLLCSHSDPEARPSMKQVVQMLEGELPLPDMSSMGLSLSSIGLNFGRREGLMGLALSTSPSSGSFTHLSSAEESLVCGGR
;
A
#
# COMPACT_ATOMS: atom_id res chain seq x y z
N MET A 1 -35.63 3.98 -45.08
CA MET A 1 -35.20 2.56 -45.07
C MET A 1 -33.87 2.50 -44.35
N LEU A 2 -33.68 1.55 -43.41
CA LEU A 2 -32.49 1.50 -42.56
C LEU A 2 -31.25 0.98 -43.30
N ALA A 3 -30.09 1.30 -42.73
CA ALA A 3 -28.76 0.95 -43.23
C ALA A 3 -28.41 -0.54 -43.01
N SER A 4 -27.43 -1.06 -43.75
CA SER A 4 -26.07 -1.16 -43.20
C SER A 4 -25.02 -1.58 -44.24
N LEU A 5 -23.78 -1.16 -44.01
CA LEU A 5 -22.60 -1.47 -44.81
C LEU A 5 -21.73 -2.47 -44.04
N ILE A 6 -21.48 -3.67 -44.59
CA ILE A 6 -20.51 -4.61 -44.02
C ILE A 6 -19.63 -5.16 -45.15
N ALA A 7 -18.36 -4.77 -45.12
CA ALA A 7 -17.31 -5.44 -45.86
C ALA A 7 -16.88 -6.71 -45.11
N SER A 8 -16.88 -7.86 -45.78
CA SER A 8 -16.28 -9.09 -45.27
C SER A 8 -14.85 -9.23 -45.78
N LEU A 9 -13.91 -8.97 -44.87
CA LEU A 9 -12.47 -9.07 -45.08
C LEU A 9 -12.06 -10.52 -45.41
N LEU A 10 -11.15 -10.69 -46.37
CA LEU A 10 -10.44 -11.95 -46.63
C LEU A 10 -9.58 -12.31 -45.41
N ILE A 11 -10.10 -13.19 -44.54
CA ILE A 11 -9.29 -13.88 -43.53
C ILE A 11 -8.81 -15.19 -44.15
N THR A 12 -7.52 -15.24 -44.49
CA THR A 12 -6.82 -16.50 -44.78
C THR A 12 -6.84 -17.37 -43.52
N VAL A 13 -7.72 -18.36 -43.48
CA VAL A 13 -7.68 -19.40 -42.45
C VAL A 13 -6.39 -20.20 -42.65
N ALA A 14 -5.41 -19.97 -41.78
CA ALA A 14 -4.30 -20.88 -41.62
C ALA A 14 -4.88 -22.18 -41.04
N ALA A 15 -4.96 -23.23 -41.87
CA ALA A 15 -5.52 -24.50 -41.46
C ALA A 15 -4.65 -25.15 -40.36
N SER A 16 -5.13 -25.10 -39.11
CA SER A 16 -4.79 -26.13 -38.15
C SER A 16 -5.51 -27.42 -38.54
N ASN A 17 -4.80 -28.54 -38.49
CA ASN A 17 -5.45 -29.85 -38.56
C ASN A 17 -6.16 -30.09 -37.23
N ASP A 18 -7.43 -29.71 -37.14
CA ASP A 18 -8.24 -29.84 -35.93
C ASP A 18 -8.58 -31.32 -35.67
N LEU A 19 -7.66 -32.00 -34.98
CA LEU A 19 -7.87 -33.36 -34.50
C LEU A 19 -9.00 -33.34 -33.46
N SER A 20 -10.14 -33.90 -33.83
CA SER A 20 -11.30 -34.08 -32.96
C SER A 20 -11.77 -35.54 -32.99
N PHE A 21 -12.21 -36.03 -31.84
CA PHE A 21 -12.79 -37.37 -31.69
C PHE A 21 -13.82 -37.35 -30.55
N THR A 22 -14.87 -38.15 -30.66
CA THR A 22 -15.96 -38.21 -29.69
C THR A 22 -16.43 -39.65 -29.51
N TYR A 23 -16.34 -40.16 -28.28
CA TYR A 23 -16.79 -41.52 -27.94
C TYR A 23 -18.12 -41.47 -27.19
N ASN A 24 -19.23 -41.57 -27.93
CA ASN A 24 -20.58 -41.61 -27.32
C ASN A 24 -20.92 -42.99 -26.72
N ARG A 25 -20.33 -44.07 -27.27
CA ARG A 25 -20.36 -45.46 -26.78
C ARG A 25 -19.11 -46.18 -27.30
N PHE A 26 -18.54 -47.09 -26.52
CA PHE A 26 -17.32 -47.84 -26.89
C PHE A 26 -17.64 -49.18 -27.56
N PRO A 27 -17.03 -49.55 -28.72
CA PRO A 27 -17.34 -50.81 -29.39
C PRO A 27 -16.84 -52.04 -28.62
N ALA A 28 -17.59 -53.15 -28.72
CA ALA A 28 -17.31 -54.38 -27.97
C ALA A 28 -16.02 -55.13 -28.36
N ALA A 29 -15.43 -54.83 -29.53
CA ALA A 29 -14.11 -55.33 -29.92
C ALA A 29 -13.49 -54.48 -31.06
N ALA A 30 -12.15 -54.37 -31.04
CA ALA A 30 -11.24 -54.14 -32.16
C ALA A 30 -11.77 -53.41 -33.43
N ALA A 31 -12.09 -52.11 -33.30
CA ALA A 31 -11.95 -51.17 -34.41
C ALA A 31 -10.61 -50.41 -34.24
N ASN A 32 -9.92 -50.10 -35.35
CA ASN A 32 -8.56 -49.52 -35.30
C ASN A 32 -8.50 -48.12 -34.65
N ASP A 33 -9.63 -47.42 -34.55
CA ASP A 33 -9.76 -46.08 -33.92
C ASP A 33 -10.20 -46.14 -32.44
N ASN A 34 -10.30 -47.33 -31.85
CA ASN A 34 -10.68 -47.50 -30.44
C ASN A 34 -9.52 -47.22 -29.48
N LEU A 35 -9.88 -46.90 -28.22
CA LEU A 35 -8.91 -46.79 -27.14
C LEU A 35 -8.12 -48.09 -26.94
N ILE A 36 -6.81 -47.96 -26.80
CA ILE A 36 -5.89 -49.04 -26.42
C ILE A 36 -5.99 -49.21 -24.90
N LEU A 37 -6.49 -50.36 -24.47
CA LEU A 37 -6.64 -50.70 -23.05
C LEU A 37 -5.37 -51.38 -22.51
N ALA A 38 -5.07 -51.16 -21.24
CA ALA A 38 -4.00 -51.84 -20.51
C ALA A 38 -4.38 -52.05 -19.04
N GLY A 39 -3.75 -53.04 -18.39
CA GLY A 39 -4.16 -53.49 -17.05
C GLY A 39 -5.55 -54.14 -17.08
N ILE A 40 -6.36 -53.91 -16.05
CA ILE A 40 -7.72 -54.47 -15.93
C ILE A 40 -8.83 -53.66 -16.64
N ALA A 41 -8.46 -52.71 -17.50
CA ALA A 41 -9.44 -51.90 -18.22
C ALA A 41 -10.16 -52.71 -19.32
N GLU A 42 -11.48 -52.59 -19.39
CA GLU A 42 -12.34 -53.31 -20.34
C GLU A 42 -13.49 -52.44 -20.88
N PHE A 43 -14.18 -52.94 -21.91
CA PHE A 43 -15.49 -52.45 -22.32
C PHE A 43 -16.57 -53.38 -21.80
N ASN A 44 -17.55 -52.86 -21.06
CA ASN A 44 -18.65 -53.67 -20.52
C ASN A 44 -19.71 -53.98 -21.60
N SER A 45 -20.68 -54.84 -21.27
CA SER A 45 -21.82 -55.18 -22.13
C SER A 45 -22.62 -53.97 -22.62
N ASP A 46 -22.68 -52.92 -21.80
CA ASP A 46 -23.42 -51.68 -22.06
C ASP A 46 -22.63 -50.65 -22.88
N ARG A 47 -21.45 -51.04 -23.38
CA ARG A 47 -20.55 -50.19 -24.22
C ARG A 47 -19.98 -48.98 -23.48
N LEU A 48 -19.75 -49.13 -22.18
CA LEU A 48 -19.02 -48.18 -21.33
C LEU A 48 -17.58 -48.68 -21.11
N LEU A 49 -16.64 -47.74 -21.02
CA LEU A 49 -15.28 -48.01 -20.58
C LEU A 49 -15.27 -48.20 -19.06
N ARG A 50 -14.83 -49.36 -18.59
CA ARG A 50 -14.57 -49.63 -17.17
C ARG A 50 -13.07 -49.70 -16.97
N LEU A 51 -12.50 -48.77 -16.21
CA LEU A 51 -11.06 -48.74 -15.92
C LEU A 51 -10.66 -49.72 -14.81
N THR A 52 -11.49 -49.90 -13.80
CA THR A 52 -11.23 -50.79 -12.65
C THR A 52 -12.49 -51.53 -12.20
N ASN A 53 -12.32 -52.60 -11.44
CA ASN A 53 -13.37 -53.36 -10.78
C ASN A 53 -13.05 -53.51 -9.28
N ASP A 54 -13.61 -54.51 -8.61
CA ASP A 54 -13.41 -54.86 -7.21
C ASP A 54 -12.10 -55.63 -6.91
N SER A 55 -11.21 -55.78 -7.89
CA SER A 55 -9.87 -56.36 -7.68
C SER A 55 -8.99 -55.43 -6.84
N MET A 56 -8.42 -55.95 -5.76
CA MET A 56 -7.52 -55.17 -4.89
C MET A 56 -6.20 -54.86 -5.57
N GLN A 57 -5.70 -53.63 -5.41
CA GLN A 57 -4.39 -53.19 -5.90
C GLN A 57 -4.16 -53.44 -7.41
N GLU A 58 -5.20 -53.31 -8.21
CA GLU A 58 -5.10 -53.33 -9.67
C GLU A 58 -5.22 -51.94 -10.29
N LYS A 59 -4.69 -51.79 -11.51
CA LYS A 59 -4.80 -50.57 -12.32
C LYS A 59 -5.37 -50.90 -13.69
N GLY A 60 -6.13 -49.98 -14.28
CA GLY A 60 -6.48 -50.03 -15.69
C GLY A 60 -6.32 -48.67 -16.34
N GLN A 61 -5.94 -48.69 -17.61
CA GLN A 61 -5.63 -47.51 -18.41
C GLN A 61 -6.28 -47.62 -19.78
N ALA A 62 -6.62 -46.48 -20.38
CA ALA A 62 -7.10 -46.41 -21.75
C ALA A 62 -6.44 -45.23 -22.47
N PHE A 63 -5.78 -45.47 -23.60
CA PHE A 63 -5.05 -44.47 -24.37
C PHE A 63 -5.60 -44.33 -25.79
N TYR A 64 -5.66 -43.10 -26.30
CA TYR A 64 -6.01 -42.83 -27.69
C TYR A 64 -4.96 -43.46 -28.65
N PRO A 65 -5.38 -44.19 -29.72
CA PRO A 65 -4.49 -45.04 -30.51
C PRO A 65 -3.49 -44.31 -31.42
N HIS A 66 -3.56 -42.98 -31.55
CA HIS A 66 -2.65 -42.18 -32.39
C HIS A 66 -1.96 -41.06 -31.59
N PRO A 67 -0.65 -40.80 -31.78
CA PRO A 67 0.04 -39.73 -31.07
C PRO A 67 -0.48 -38.34 -31.46
N VAL A 68 -0.81 -37.50 -30.47
CA VAL A 68 -1.27 -36.13 -30.67
C VAL A 68 -0.08 -35.16 -30.64
N LYS A 69 0.10 -34.37 -31.71
CA LYS A 69 1.20 -33.39 -31.82
C LYS A 69 0.78 -32.03 -31.27
N PHE A 70 1.02 -31.81 -29.97
CA PHE A 70 0.75 -30.52 -29.31
C PHE A 70 1.74 -29.38 -29.64
N LYS A 71 2.86 -29.68 -30.32
CA LYS A 71 3.86 -28.68 -30.70
C LYS A 71 4.40 -28.97 -32.10
N SER A 72 4.44 -27.94 -32.95
CA SER A 72 4.98 -28.00 -34.31
C SER A 72 5.64 -26.67 -34.67
N ASN A 73 6.88 -26.70 -35.19
CA ASN A 73 7.65 -25.53 -35.65
C ASN A 73 7.66 -24.32 -34.68
N GLY A 74 7.69 -24.59 -33.37
CA GLY A 74 7.70 -23.57 -32.31
C GLY A 74 6.32 -23.18 -31.78
N THR A 75 5.26 -23.36 -32.57
CA THR A 75 3.87 -23.14 -32.18
C THR A 75 3.36 -24.28 -31.30
N VAL A 76 2.55 -23.94 -30.29
CA VAL A 76 1.88 -24.89 -29.39
C VAL A 76 0.38 -24.86 -29.63
N SER A 77 -0.24 -26.03 -29.75
CA SER A 77 -1.69 -26.18 -29.93
C SER A 77 -2.40 -26.30 -28.59
N SER A 78 -3.43 -25.49 -28.38
CA SER A 78 -4.39 -25.67 -27.29
C SER A 78 -5.26 -26.91 -27.52
N PHE A 79 -5.87 -27.44 -26.46
CA PHE A 79 -6.87 -28.51 -26.54
C PHE A 79 -8.02 -28.24 -25.56
N SER A 80 -9.14 -28.91 -25.80
CA SER A 80 -10.27 -29.00 -24.88
C SER A 80 -10.78 -30.44 -24.89
N THR A 81 -11.30 -30.91 -23.77
CA THR A 81 -11.88 -32.24 -23.64
C THR A 81 -13.07 -32.21 -22.68
N THR A 82 -14.06 -33.06 -22.93
CA THR A 82 -15.27 -33.18 -22.10
C THR A 82 -15.64 -34.66 -22.03
N PHE A 83 -15.91 -35.12 -20.82
CA PHE A 83 -16.11 -36.52 -20.49
C PHE A 83 -17.13 -36.62 -19.36
N VAL A 84 -17.89 -37.72 -19.35
CA VAL A 84 -18.83 -38.06 -18.28
C VAL A 84 -18.41 -39.41 -17.74
N PHE A 85 -18.27 -39.50 -16.42
CA PHE A 85 -17.79 -40.69 -15.72
C PHE A 85 -18.55 -40.85 -14.40
N ALA A 86 -18.47 -42.04 -13.82
CA ALA A 86 -18.95 -42.33 -12.48
C ALA A 86 -17.90 -43.14 -11.73
N ILE A 87 -17.60 -42.75 -10.49
CA ILE A 87 -16.77 -43.54 -9.58
C ILE A 87 -17.74 -44.23 -8.61
N MET A 88 -17.73 -45.56 -8.60
CA MET A 88 -18.60 -46.38 -7.77
C MET A 88 -17.75 -47.07 -6.69
N PRO A 89 -17.84 -46.68 -5.41
CA PRO A 89 -17.08 -47.33 -4.36
C PRO A 89 -17.66 -48.71 -4.04
N GLN A 90 -16.80 -49.69 -3.73
CA GLN A 90 -17.21 -51.04 -3.32
C GLN A 90 -17.99 -51.03 -2.00
N TYR A 91 -17.65 -50.09 -1.11
CA TYR A 91 -18.34 -49.86 0.17
C TYR A 91 -18.76 -48.39 0.25
N ALA A 92 -20.01 -48.12 0.61
CA ALA A 92 -20.59 -46.77 0.55
C ALA A 92 -19.82 -45.67 1.33
N ASN A 93 -18.98 -46.05 2.29
CA ASN A 93 -18.22 -45.14 3.16
C ASN A 93 -16.69 -45.18 2.93
N LEU A 94 -16.19 -45.91 1.91
CA LEU A 94 -14.77 -46.02 1.58
C LEU A 94 -14.55 -45.68 0.10
N GLY A 95 -13.93 -44.52 -0.17
CA GLY A 95 -13.54 -44.13 -1.51
C GLY A 95 -12.32 -44.90 -2.03
N GLY A 96 -12.11 -44.85 -3.35
CA GLY A 96 -10.86 -45.25 -3.97
C GLY A 96 -9.85 -44.08 -3.98
N HIS A 97 -8.64 -44.30 -4.49
CA HIS A 97 -7.66 -43.22 -4.62
C HIS A 97 -8.19 -42.12 -5.56
N GLY A 98 -8.40 -42.45 -6.83
CA GLY A 98 -8.97 -41.52 -7.80
C GLY A 98 -8.93 -42.04 -9.23
N ILE A 99 -8.99 -41.11 -10.18
CA ILE A 99 -8.78 -41.33 -11.62
C ILE A 99 -7.94 -40.17 -12.17
N ALA A 100 -7.06 -40.45 -13.13
CA ALA A 100 -6.25 -39.43 -13.81
C ALA A 100 -6.49 -39.42 -15.33
N LEU A 101 -6.56 -38.22 -15.92
CA LEU A 101 -6.54 -38.01 -17.36
C LEU A 101 -5.13 -37.60 -17.81
N VAL A 102 -4.53 -38.34 -18.73
CA VAL A 102 -3.09 -38.31 -18.95
C VAL A 102 -2.70 -37.91 -20.38
N ILE A 103 -1.73 -37.01 -20.49
CA ILE A 103 -0.94 -36.77 -21.69
C ILE A 103 0.48 -37.27 -21.40
N SER A 104 0.95 -38.24 -22.17
CA SER A 104 2.23 -38.93 -21.97
C SER A 104 2.94 -39.16 -23.31
N PRO A 105 4.28 -39.13 -23.36
CA PRO A 105 5.03 -39.53 -24.56
C PRO A 105 4.90 -41.04 -24.87
N THR A 106 4.60 -41.86 -23.87
CA THR A 106 4.54 -43.32 -23.96
C THR A 106 3.23 -43.89 -23.41
N ARG A 107 2.66 -44.86 -24.13
CA ARG A 107 1.44 -45.57 -23.72
C ARG A 107 1.76 -46.58 -22.61
N GLY A 108 0.75 -46.94 -21.82
CA GLY A 108 0.82 -48.04 -20.86
C GLY A 108 1.61 -47.76 -19.56
N LEU A 109 2.36 -46.64 -19.50
CA LEU A 109 3.21 -46.22 -18.38
C LEU A 109 3.84 -47.41 -17.64
N PRO A 110 4.82 -48.10 -18.26
CA PRO A 110 5.46 -49.27 -17.66
C PRO A 110 6.00 -48.93 -16.26
N ASP A 111 6.01 -49.95 -15.42
CA ASP A 111 6.42 -49.89 -14.01
C ASP A 111 5.56 -48.98 -13.10
N SER A 112 4.47 -48.36 -13.59
CA SER A 112 3.57 -47.60 -12.71
C SER A 112 2.81 -48.50 -11.71
N LEU A 113 2.49 -47.97 -10.54
CA LEU A 113 1.81 -48.68 -9.46
C LEU A 113 0.32 -48.30 -9.36
N PRO A 114 -0.53 -49.21 -8.86
CA PRO A 114 -1.94 -48.95 -8.53
C PRO A 114 -2.06 -47.98 -7.33
N SER A 115 -3.29 -47.79 -6.85
CA SER A 115 -3.55 -47.05 -5.60
C SER A 115 -3.00 -45.63 -5.62
N GLN A 116 -2.12 -45.26 -4.69
CA GLN A 116 -1.67 -43.88 -4.45
C GLN A 116 -0.86 -43.23 -5.58
N TYR A 117 -0.48 -43.99 -6.61
CA TYR A 117 0.20 -43.45 -7.79
C TYR A 117 -0.73 -43.28 -9.00
N LEU A 118 -2.04 -43.54 -8.86
CA LEU A 118 -3.07 -43.48 -9.91
C LEU A 118 -2.73 -44.23 -11.21
N GLY A 119 -1.85 -45.23 -11.16
CA GLY A 119 -1.36 -45.91 -12.36
C GLY A 119 -0.42 -45.04 -13.22
N LEU A 120 0.15 -43.96 -12.68
CA LEU A 120 1.04 -43.03 -13.39
C LEU A 120 2.53 -43.28 -13.12
N PHE A 121 2.89 -43.43 -11.84
CA PHE A 121 4.29 -43.48 -11.37
C PHE A 121 4.52 -44.63 -10.38
N ASN A 122 5.71 -44.72 -9.82
CA ASN A 122 6.10 -45.58 -8.71
C ASN A 122 7.09 -44.85 -7.78
N GLU A 123 7.46 -45.49 -6.67
CA GLU A 123 8.40 -44.94 -5.67
C GLU A 123 9.72 -44.42 -6.26
N SER A 124 10.21 -45.04 -7.36
CA SER A 124 11.51 -44.72 -7.98
C SER A 124 11.45 -43.66 -9.09
N ASN A 125 10.29 -43.45 -9.73
CA ASN A 125 10.14 -42.53 -10.87
C ASN A 125 9.21 -41.34 -10.61
N ASN A 126 8.51 -41.30 -9.46
CA ASN A 126 7.71 -40.16 -9.05
C ASN A 126 8.60 -38.91 -8.87
N GLY A 127 8.35 -37.85 -9.65
CA GLY A 127 9.19 -36.64 -9.64
C GLY A 127 10.31 -36.61 -10.69
N ASN A 128 10.49 -37.65 -11.50
CA ASN A 128 11.54 -37.66 -12.52
C ASN A 128 11.19 -36.73 -13.70
N LEU A 129 12.00 -35.68 -13.89
CA LEU A 129 11.80 -34.66 -14.92
C LEU A 129 11.78 -35.21 -16.36
N THR A 130 12.33 -36.41 -16.61
CA THR A 130 12.32 -37.06 -17.93
C THR A 130 11.03 -37.81 -18.26
N ASN A 131 10.07 -37.91 -17.33
CA ASN A 131 8.80 -38.61 -17.57
C ASN A 131 7.99 -37.94 -18.69
N HIS A 132 8.05 -36.61 -18.79
CA HIS A 132 7.25 -35.77 -19.69
C HIS A 132 5.74 -36.04 -19.64
N VAL A 133 5.24 -36.48 -18.49
CA VAL A 133 3.81 -36.77 -18.24
C VAL A 133 3.13 -35.54 -17.66
N PHE A 134 1.97 -35.19 -18.22
CA PHE A 134 0.99 -34.27 -17.66
C PHE A 134 -0.26 -35.06 -17.30
N ALA A 135 -0.84 -34.82 -16.13
CA ALA A 135 -2.13 -35.41 -15.76
C ALA A 135 -3.08 -34.41 -15.08
N VAL A 136 -4.38 -34.68 -15.20
CA VAL A 136 -5.44 -34.05 -14.41
C VAL A 136 -6.03 -35.13 -13.51
N GLU A 137 -5.82 -34.99 -12.20
CA GLU A 137 -6.16 -35.93 -11.14
C GLU A 137 -7.53 -35.58 -10.53
N LEU A 138 -8.29 -36.61 -10.15
CA LEU A 138 -9.65 -36.55 -9.62
C LEU A 138 -9.77 -37.56 -8.46
N ASP A 139 -9.61 -37.08 -7.22
CA ASP A 139 -9.50 -37.93 -6.04
C ASP A 139 -10.81 -38.17 -5.31
N THR A 140 -10.90 -39.31 -4.62
CA THR A 140 -12.06 -39.66 -3.76
C THR A 140 -11.72 -40.04 -2.32
N ILE A 141 -10.46 -39.93 -1.91
CA ILE A 141 -10.00 -40.07 -0.51
C ILE A 141 -8.97 -38.97 -0.18
N TYR A 142 -8.55 -38.96 1.09
CA TYR A 142 -7.51 -38.06 1.61
C TYR A 142 -6.25 -38.86 1.96
N SER A 143 -5.15 -38.56 1.29
CA SER A 143 -3.84 -39.18 1.43
C SER A 143 -2.81 -38.21 2.02
N SER A 144 -2.63 -38.28 3.33
CA SER A 144 -1.72 -37.38 4.08
C SER A 144 -0.25 -37.46 3.65
N GLU A 145 0.18 -38.60 3.10
CA GLU A 145 1.53 -38.82 2.54
C GLU A 145 1.80 -37.96 1.29
N PHE A 146 0.76 -37.69 0.50
CA PHE A 146 0.83 -36.91 -0.74
C PHE A 146 0.46 -35.42 -0.53
N GLY A 147 -0.18 -35.13 0.60
CA GLY A 147 -0.38 -33.77 1.12
C GLY A 147 -1.67 -33.12 0.67
N ASP A 148 -2.70 -33.94 0.43
CA ASP A 148 -4.03 -33.57 -0.02
C ASP A 148 -4.67 -32.46 0.84
N ILE A 149 -5.64 -31.75 0.26
CA ILE A 149 -6.33 -30.63 0.94
C ILE A 149 -7.61 -31.12 1.64
N ASN A 150 -8.33 -32.04 1.00
CA ASN A 150 -9.53 -32.71 1.50
C ASN A 150 -9.71 -34.02 0.70
N ASN A 151 -10.83 -34.72 0.88
CA ASN A 151 -11.09 -36.04 0.31
C ASN A 151 -11.80 -36.04 -1.07
N ASN A 152 -11.85 -34.90 -1.78
CA ASN A 152 -12.59 -34.80 -3.05
C ASN A 152 -12.07 -33.67 -3.96
N HIS A 153 -10.77 -33.65 -4.23
CA HIS A 153 -10.12 -32.57 -4.98
C HIS A 153 -9.78 -32.90 -6.44
N VAL A 154 -9.45 -31.85 -7.20
CA VAL A 154 -8.99 -31.94 -8.59
C VAL A 154 -7.61 -31.30 -8.67
N ALA A 155 -6.64 -32.02 -9.23
CA ALA A 155 -5.24 -31.61 -9.27
C ALA A 155 -4.66 -31.64 -10.69
N VAL A 156 -3.48 -31.03 -10.85
CA VAL A 156 -2.74 -31.00 -12.11
C VAL A 156 -1.29 -31.39 -11.84
N ASP A 157 -0.90 -32.52 -12.39
CA ASP A 157 0.40 -33.12 -12.17
C ASP A 157 1.31 -32.98 -13.39
N ILE A 158 2.59 -32.79 -13.10
CA ILE A 158 3.65 -32.76 -14.10
C ILE A 158 4.79 -33.61 -13.56
N ASN A 159 5.00 -34.78 -14.16
CA ASN A 159 6.04 -35.76 -13.83
C ASN A 159 6.00 -36.37 -12.41
N ALA A 160 5.07 -35.98 -11.55
CA ALA A 160 4.92 -36.49 -10.19
C ALA A 160 3.45 -36.53 -9.75
N VAL A 161 3.02 -37.62 -9.11
CA VAL A 161 1.90 -37.62 -8.14
C VAL A 161 2.52 -37.23 -6.80
N ILE A 162 2.82 -35.94 -6.73
CA ILE A 162 3.09 -35.13 -5.55
C ILE A 162 2.66 -33.77 -6.05
N LEU A 163 1.63 -33.18 -5.43
CA LEU A 163 1.05 -31.91 -5.84
C LEU A 163 2.14 -30.93 -6.32
N GLY A 164 2.36 -30.90 -7.65
CA GLY A 164 3.17 -29.89 -8.32
C GLY A 164 2.53 -28.54 -8.06
N VAL A 165 1.20 -28.55 -7.96
CA VAL A 165 0.35 -27.53 -7.37
C VAL A 165 0.70 -27.21 -5.91
N VAL A 166 1.18 -28.08 -5.00
CA VAL A 166 1.62 -27.72 -3.62
C VAL A 166 3.08 -27.30 -3.55
N TYR A 167 3.98 -27.74 -4.42
CA TYR A 167 5.24 -27.00 -4.58
C TYR A 167 4.94 -25.59 -5.13
N LEU A 168 4.04 -25.48 -6.12
CA LEU A 168 3.59 -24.21 -6.69
C LEU A 168 2.59 -23.44 -5.80
N VAL A 169 1.97 -24.03 -4.77
CA VAL A 169 1.00 -23.40 -3.83
C VAL A 169 1.60 -23.19 -2.46
N LYS A 170 2.65 -23.91 -2.06
CA LYS A 170 3.61 -23.43 -1.06
C LYS A 170 4.46 -22.32 -1.69
N ARG A 171 4.81 -22.37 -2.98
CA ARG A 171 5.44 -21.25 -3.72
C ARG A 171 4.45 -20.16 -4.16
N GLN A 172 3.14 -20.42 -4.22
CA GLN A 172 2.11 -19.38 -4.14
C GLN A 172 2.04 -18.97 -2.67
N ARG A 173 1.32 -19.55 -1.71
CA ARG A 173 1.19 -19.11 -0.28
C ARG A 173 2.45 -18.55 0.47
N LYS A 174 3.69 -18.88 0.07
CA LYS A 174 4.94 -18.18 0.53
C LYS A 174 5.16 -16.78 -0.09
N PHE A 175 4.47 -16.49 -1.19
CA PHE A 175 4.45 -15.33 -2.10
C PHE A 175 3.02 -14.92 -2.56
N ALA A 176 1.96 -15.66 -2.23
CA ALA A 176 0.56 -15.34 -2.51
C ALA A 176 0.08 -14.58 -1.31
N GLU A 177 -0.05 -13.29 -1.56
CA GLU A 177 -0.44 -12.31 -0.59
C GLU A 177 -1.97 -12.29 -0.65
N VAL A 178 -2.61 -12.47 0.51
CA VAL A 178 -4.07 -12.43 0.63
C VAL A 178 -4.52 -11.08 0.11
N LEU A 179 -5.27 -11.09 -1.01
CA LEU A 179 -5.99 -9.93 -1.49
C LEU A 179 -7.27 -9.83 -0.64
N GLU A 180 -7.38 -8.77 0.15
CA GLU A 180 -8.62 -8.42 0.84
C GLU A 180 -9.55 -7.72 -0.17
N ASP A 181 -10.88 -7.81 0.00
CA ASP A 181 -11.85 -7.40 -1.04
C ASP A 181 -11.70 -5.94 -1.51
N TRP A 182 -11.17 -5.05 -0.66
CA TRP A 182 -10.88 -3.66 -1.00
C TRP A 182 -9.67 -3.46 -1.93
N GLU A 183 -8.80 -4.47 -2.08
CA GLU A 183 -7.59 -4.41 -2.92
C GLU A 183 -7.89 -4.64 -4.42
N VAL A 184 -9.14 -4.99 -4.78
CA VAL A 184 -9.58 -5.23 -6.16
C VAL A 184 -10.03 -3.94 -6.86
N ASP A 185 -10.69 -3.02 -6.15
CA ASP A 185 -11.46 -1.96 -6.82
C ASP A 185 -10.69 -0.64 -7.04
N TYR A 186 -9.91 -0.13 -6.08
CA TYR A 186 -9.36 1.26 -6.15
C TYR A 186 -8.02 1.50 -5.42
N GLY A 187 -7.02 0.62 -5.59
CA GLY A 187 -5.70 0.74 -4.93
C GLY A 187 -4.52 1.12 -5.84
N PRO A 188 -3.50 1.86 -5.34
CA PRO A 188 -2.24 2.09 -6.04
C PRO A 188 -1.42 0.79 -6.15
N HIS A 189 -0.46 0.71 -7.09
CA HIS A 189 0.09 -0.57 -7.55
C HIS A 189 0.74 -1.43 -6.44
N ARG A 190 0.32 -2.69 -6.29
CA ARG A 190 0.90 -3.59 -5.29
C ARG A 190 2.28 -4.11 -5.73
N TYR A 191 3.33 -3.68 -5.04
CA TYR A 191 4.69 -4.17 -5.23
C TYR A 191 4.94 -5.47 -4.47
N LYS A 192 5.76 -6.36 -5.05
CA LYS A 192 6.21 -7.60 -4.39
C LYS A 192 7.37 -7.29 -3.47
N PHE A 193 7.33 -7.78 -2.22
CA PHE A 193 8.37 -7.53 -1.21
C PHE A 193 9.79 -7.80 -1.72
N LYS A 194 9.97 -8.90 -2.48
CA LYS A 194 11.28 -9.29 -3.05
C LYS A 194 11.88 -8.22 -3.97
N ASP A 195 11.06 -7.44 -4.65
CA ASP A 195 11.48 -6.47 -5.65
C ASP A 195 11.82 -5.14 -4.96
N LEU A 196 11.07 -4.76 -3.91
CA LEU A 196 11.43 -3.65 -3.00
C LEU A 196 12.70 -3.95 -2.18
N TYR A 197 12.83 -5.16 -1.62
CA TYR A 197 14.04 -5.60 -0.92
C TYR A 197 15.28 -5.53 -1.82
N ARG A 198 15.14 -5.88 -3.10
CA ARG A 198 16.23 -5.71 -4.09
C ARG A 198 16.49 -4.25 -4.39
N ALA A 199 15.44 -3.43 -4.55
CA ALA A 199 15.56 -2.00 -4.83
C ALA A 199 16.31 -1.25 -3.71
N THR A 200 16.02 -1.54 -2.44
CA THR A 200 16.66 -0.95 -1.24
C THR A 200 17.95 -1.68 -0.80
N LYS A 201 18.48 -2.58 -1.64
CA LYS A 201 19.69 -3.41 -1.39
C LYS A 201 19.63 -4.22 -0.08
N GLY A 202 18.42 -4.55 0.36
CA GLY A 202 18.10 -5.25 1.60
C GLY A 202 17.80 -4.34 2.80
N PHE A 203 17.24 -3.14 2.55
CA PHE A 203 16.99 -2.12 3.59
C PHE A 203 18.25 -1.75 4.39
N ARG A 204 19.38 -1.58 3.70
CA ARG A 204 20.65 -1.21 4.34
C ARG A 204 20.57 0.21 4.89
N ALA A 205 21.16 0.44 6.08
CA ALA A 205 21.23 1.76 6.70
C ALA A 205 21.85 2.85 5.80
N LYS A 206 22.75 2.49 4.87
CA LYS A 206 23.32 3.44 3.89
C LYS A 206 22.28 4.00 2.88
N GLU A 207 21.16 3.31 2.69
CA GLU A 207 20.06 3.82 1.86
C GLU A 207 18.94 4.47 2.70
N GLU A 208 19.11 4.63 4.03
CA GLU A 208 18.15 5.32 4.89
C GLU A 208 18.12 6.83 4.56
N LEU A 209 16.94 7.34 4.21
CA LEU A 209 16.71 8.76 3.91
C LEU A 209 16.28 9.54 5.16
N GLY A 210 15.54 8.89 6.07
CA GLY A 210 15.04 9.46 7.30
C GLY A 210 14.23 8.45 8.12
N ARG A 211 13.95 8.83 9.38
CA ARG A 211 13.30 8.02 10.40
C ARG A 211 12.45 8.90 11.29
N GLY A 212 11.24 8.44 11.63
CA GLY A 212 10.30 9.16 12.50
C GLY A 212 9.30 8.20 13.15
N GLY A 213 8.29 8.76 13.84
CA GLY A 213 7.27 7.96 14.55
C GLY A 213 6.48 6.98 13.66
N PHE A 214 6.36 7.30 12.36
CA PHE A 214 5.68 6.48 11.36
C PHE A 214 6.57 5.44 10.66
N GLY A 215 7.83 5.28 11.08
CA GLY A 215 8.76 4.27 10.57
C GLY A 215 10.03 4.84 9.93
N VAL A 216 10.59 4.08 8.98
CA VAL A 216 11.89 4.37 8.36
C VAL A 216 11.75 4.43 6.85
N VAL A 217 12.29 5.46 6.21
CA VAL A 217 12.23 5.65 4.75
C VAL A 217 13.58 5.30 4.13
N PHE A 218 13.56 4.44 3.10
CA PHE A 218 14.75 4.01 2.37
C PHE A 218 14.68 4.44 0.91
N ARG A 219 15.81 4.86 0.33
CA ARG A 219 15.96 4.98 -1.12
C ARG A 219 16.01 3.59 -1.75
N GLY A 220 15.42 3.44 -2.92
CA GLY A 220 15.54 2.25 -3.74
C GLY A 220 15.57 2.58 -5.23
N VAL A 221 16.03 1.62 -6.03
CA VAL A 221 15.98 1.70 -7.50
C VAL A 221 15.30 0.46 -8.04
N LEU A 222 14.16 0.62 -8.73
CA LEU A 222 13.37 -0.52 -9.21
C LEU A 222 14.16 -1.35 -10.24
N PRO A 223 14.38 -2.67 -10.02
CA PRO A 223 15.35 -3.44 -10.81
C PRO A 223 15.09 -3.46 -12.33
N LYS A 224 13.82 -3.41 -12.74
CA LYS A 224 13.39 -3.45 -14.15
C LYS A 224 13.40 -2.06 -14.80
N SER A 225 12.66 -1.11 -14.25
CA SER A 225 12.43 0.21 -14.83
C SER A 225 13.54 1.23 -14.56
N LYS A 226 14.44 0.94 -13.60
CA LYS A 226 15.49 1.85 -13.11
C LYS A 226 14.98 3.14 -12.46
N ILE A 227 13.67 3.27 -12.24
CA ILE A 227 13.05 4.38 -11.52
C ILE A 227 13.54 4.39 -10.07
N GLU A 228 13.94 5.56 -9.58
CA GLU A 228 14.26 5.80 -8.18
C GLU A 228 12.96 5.96 -7.36
N ILE A 229 12.92 5.32 -6.20
CA ILE A 229 11.75 5.30 -5.32
C ILE A 229 12.15 5.56 -3.87
N ALA A 230 11.23 6.11 -3.09
CA ALA A 230 11.29 6.13 -1.63
C ALA A 230 10.37 5.03 -1.06
N VAL A 231 10.90 4.18 -0.17
CA VAL A 231 10.17 3.07 0.46
C VAL A 231 10.06 3.34 1.96
N LYS A 232 8.88 3.78 2.42
CA LYS A 232 8.54 3.99 3.83
C LYS A 232 8.11 2.66 4.44
N ARG A 233 8.96 2.10 5.30
CA ARG A 233 8.67 0.90 6.10
C ARG A 233 8.04 1.33 7.42
N VAL A 234 6.74 1.14 7.53
CA VAL A 234 5.94 1.53 8.70
C VAL A 234 6.30 0.64 9.89
N SER A 235 6.35 1.23 11.08
CA SER A 235 6.61 0.50 12.33
C SER A 235 5.47 -0.48 12.64
N HIS A 236 5.83 -1.73 12.96
CA HIS A 236 4.87 -2.84 13.13
C HIS A 236 4.18 -2.82 14.50
N ASP A 237 4.73 -2.11 15.49
CA ASP A 237 4.43 -2.35 16.91
C ASP A 237 3.15 -1.68 17.45
N THR A 238 2.28 -1.14 16.57
CA THR A 238 1.02 -0.50 17.01
C THR A 238 -0.15 -0.72 16.04
N GLN A 239 -1.36 -0.81 16.60
CA GLN A 239 -2.63 -0.65 15.86
C GLN A 239 -2.72 0.68 15.08
N GLN A 240 -1.97 1.69 15.53
CA GLN A 240 -1.89 3.00 14.89
C GLN A 240 -1.11 2.96 13.57
N GLY A 241 -0.04 2.15 13.48
CA GLY A 241 0.74 1.95 12.24
C GLY A 241 -0.11 1.37 11.11
N MET A 242 -0.93 0.35 11.39
CA MET A 242 -1.87 -0.21 10.40
C MET A 242 -2.92 0.82 9.96
N ARG A 243 -3.48 1.60 10.89
CA ARG A 243 -4.45 2.67 10.56
C ARG A 243 -3.83 3.75 9.68
N ALA A 244 -2.59 4.14 9.95
CA ALA A 244 -1.85 5.11 9.13
C ALA A 244 -1.56 4.56 7.73
N PHE A 245 -1.10 3.31 7.64
CA PHE A 245 -0.85 2.62 6.37
C PHE A 245 -2.10 2.55 5.48
N VAL A 246 -3.24 2.15 6.03
CA VAL A 246 -4.52 2.09 5.29
C VAL A 246 -5.02 3.49 4.93
N ALA A 247 -4.95 4.45 5.85
CA ALA A 247 -5.36 5.84 5.57
C ALA A 247 -4.53 6.44 4.43
N GLU A 248 -3.22 6.21 4.40
CA GLU A 248 -2.33 6.73 3.36
C GLU A 248 -2.62 6.09 2.00
N ILE A 249 -2.84 4.77 1.93
CA ILE A 249 -3.22 4.07 0.69
C ILE A 249 -4.57 4.57 0.14
N VAL A 250 -5.59 4.68 0.98
CA VAL A 250 -6.94 5.08 0.57
C VAL A 250 -7.01 6.57 0.21
N THR A 251 -6.23 7.41 0.90
CA THR A 251 -6.19 8.85 0.63
C THR A 251 -5.37 9.16 -0.61
N ILE A 252 -4.04 9.02 -0.56
CA ILE A 252 -3.16 9.50 -1.64
C ILE A 252 -3.06 8.55 -2.83
N GLY A 253 -3.54 7.31 -2.72
CA GLY A 253 -3.69 6.40 -3.87
C GLY A 253 -4.64 6.92 -4.97
N ARG A 254 -5.48 7.92 -4.67
CA ARG A 254 -6.42 8.56 -5.60
C ARG A 254 -6.07 10.00 -5.98
N LEU A 255 -5.02 10.57 -5.37
CA LEU A 255 -4.66 11.98 -5.52
C LEU A 255 -3.54 12.15 -6.54
N SER A 256 -3.69 13.13 -7.45
CA SER A 256 -2.66 13.47 -8.43
C SER A 256 -2.53 14.97 -8.55
N HIS A 257 -1.47 15.52 -7.94
CA HIS A 257 -1.18 16.95 -7.99
C HIS A 257 0.34 17.20 -7.90
N ARG A 258 0.85 18.16 -8.66
CA ARG A 258 2.29 18.46 -8.77
C ARG A 258 2.96 18.87 -7.45
N ASN A 259 2.19 19.39 -6.50
CA ASN A 259 2.66 19.77 -5.17
C ASN A 259 2.31 18.76 -4.06
N LEU A 260 1.98 17.52 -4.43
CA LEU A 260 1.88 16.39 -3.51
C LEU A 260 2.95 15.34 -3.87
N VAL A 261 3.35 14.53 -2.89
CA VAL A 261 4.29 13.41 -3.09
C VAL A 261 3.51 12.20 -3.61
N GLY A 262 3.78 11.78 -4.85
CA GLY A 262 3.04 10.69 -5.49
C GLY A 262 3.24 9.34 -4.81
N LEU A 263 2.15 8.68 -4.41
CA LEU A 263 2.15 7.29 -3.93
C LEU A 263 2.08 6.35 -5.13
N LEU A 264 3.22 5.78 -5.51
CA LEU A 264 3.35 4.83 -6.61
C LEU A 264 2.73 3.46 -6.28
N GLY A 265 2.61 3.10 -5.00
CA GLY A 265 2.12 1.80 -4.59
C GLY A 265 2.44 1.41 -3.16
N TYR A 266 2.15 0.16 -2.83
CA TYR A 266 2.36 -0.40 -1.49
C TYR A 266 2.78 -1.87 -1.55
N CYS A 267 3.26 -2.41 -0.43
CA CYS A 267 3.46 -3.84 -0.24
C CYS A 267 3.10 -4.22 1.20
N ARG A 268 2.30 -5.28 1.36
CA ARG A 268 1.92 -5.85 2.66
C ARG A 268 2.24 -7.34 2.69
N ARG A 269 3.11 -7.77 3.61
CA ARG A 269 3.54 -9.18 3.73
C ARG A 269 4.07 -9.55 5.12
N LYS A 270 3.39 -10.46 5.84
CA LYS A 270 3.87 -11.01 7.13
C LYS A 270 4.31 -9.96 8.16
N GLY A 271 3.51 -8.91 8.34
CA GLY A 271 3.83 -7.77 9.22
C GLY A 271 4.64 -6.65 8.56
N GLU A 272 5.28 -6.89 7.40
CA GLU A 272 5.86 -5.82 6.60
C GLU A 272 4.77 -4.94 6.01
N LEU A 273 4.79 -3.66 6.34
CA LEU A 273 3.94 -2.60 5.80
C LEU A 273 4.85 -1.58 5.11
N LEU A 274 4.84 -1.57 3.78
CA LEU A 274 5.72 -0.74 2.94
C LEU A 274 4.89 0.15 2.03
N LEU A 275 5.15 1.46 2.04
CA LEU A 275 4.58 2.43 1.10
C LEU A 275 5.68 2.90 0.14
N VAL A 276 5.35 3.06 -1.14
CA VAL A 276 6.29 3.33 -2.23
C VAL A 276 5.93 4.63 -2.91
N TYR A 277 6.83 5.60 -2.90
CA TYR A 277 6.62 6.94 -3.45
C TYR A 277 7.68 7.28 -4.49
N ASP A 278 7.41 8.34 -5.24
CA ASP A 278 8.44 9.07 -6.00
C ASP A 278 9.61 9.46 -5.09
N TYR A 279 10.84 9.30 -5.58
CA TYR A 279 12.03 9.74 -4.85
C TYR A 279 12.23 11.26 -4.96
N MET A 280 12.39 11.91 -3.82
CA MET A 280 12.64 13.36 -3.70
C MET A 280 14.12 13.60 -3.40
N PRO A 281 14.94 14.02 -4.40
CA PRO A 281 16.39 14.07 -4.26
C PRO A 281 16.87 15.14 -3.27
N ASN A 282 16.12 16.23 -3.14
CA ASN A 282 16.46 17.37 -2.28
C ASN A 282 15.83 17.26 -0.87
N SER A 283 15.44 16.06 -0.42
CA SER A 283 14.99 15.79 0.95
C SER A 283 13.81 16.66 1.42
N SER A 284 13.67 16.87 2.73
CA SER A 284 12.61 17.64 3.39
C SER A 284 13.08 19.08 3.64
N LEU A 285 12.14 20.03 3.63
CA LEU A 285 12.40 21.47 3.73
C LEU A 285 13.05 21.86 5.06
N ASP A 286 12.71 21.17 6.15
CA ASP A 286 13.25 21.40 7.49
C ASP A 286 14.79 21.39 7.54
N ARG A 287 15.44 20.57 6.70
CA ARG A 287 16.91 20.49 6.57
C ARG A 287 17.58 21.73 5.98
N TYR A 288 16.82 22.69 5.47
CA TYR A 288 17.32 23.92 4.82
C TYR A 288 16.90 25.21 5.53
N ILE A 289 16.13 25.10 6.61
CA ILE A 289 15.63 26.24 7.40
C ILE A 289 16.02 26.17 8.89
N TYR A 290 16.59 25.04 9.35
CA TYR A 290 16.98 24.82 10.74
C TYR A 290 18.46 24.50 10.92
N ASP A 291 18.92 24.69 12.17
CA ASP A 291 20.15 24.10 12.71
C ASP A 291 21.43 24.44 11.92
N GLN A 292 21.53 25.70 11.45
CA GLN A 292 22.61 26.22 10.60
C GLN A 292 22.88 25.33 9.37
N PRO A 293 21.95 25.29 8.41
CA PRO A 293 21.97 24.30 7.35
C PRO A 293 23.15 24.56 6.39
N LYS A 294 23.78 23.48 5.91
CA LYS A 294 24.94 23.57 5.00
C LYS A 294 24.65 24.27 3.68
N LEU A 295 23.37 24.30 3.30
CA LEU A 295 22.81 25.08 2.21
C LEU A 295 21.55 25.72 2.76
N VAL A 296 21.46 27.04 2.73
CA VAL A 296 20.25 27.78 3.07
C VAL A 296 19.43 27.97 1.79
N LEU A 297 18.10 27.90 1.88
CA LEU A 297 17.24 28.32 0.78
C LEU A 297 17.05 29.83 0.77
N GLU A 298 17.29 30.42 -0.41
CA GLU A 298 17.00 31.82 -0.73
C GLU A 298 15.51 32.13 -0.57
N TRP A 299 15.16 33.40 -0.33
CA TRP A 299 13.77 33.82 -0.12
C TRP A 299 12.84 33.36 -1.26
N TRP A 300 13.23 33.56 -2.52
CA TRP A 300 12.43 33.19 -3.69
C TRP A 300 12.14 31.68 -3.75
N GLN A 301 13.06 30.83 -3.28
CA GLN A 301 12.85 29.38 -3.22
C GLN A 301 11.83 29.03 -2.13
N ARG A 302 11.93 29.66 -0.97
CA ARG A 302 10.99 29.49 0.14
C ARG A 302 9.58 29.96 -0.25
N PHE A 303 9.46 31.11 -0.92
CA PHE A 303 8.19 31.62 -1.42
C PHE A 303 7.58 30.70 -2.49
N LYS A 304 8.39 30.18 -3.43
CA LYS A 304 7.98 29.15 -4.39
C LYS A 304 7.46 27.88 -3.70
N VAL A 305 8.12 27.42 -2.64
CA VAL A 305 7.69 26.26 -1.83
C VAL A 305 6.36 26.55 -1.11
N ILE A 306 6.22 27.73 -0.49
CA ILE A 306 4.98 28.19 0.16
C ILE A 306 3.79 28.13 -0.80
N LYS A 307 3.93 28.71 -2.00
CA LYS A 307 2.90 28.72 -3.04
C LYS A 307 2.55 27.31 -3.51
N GLY A 308 3.55 26.45 -3.65
CA GLY A 308 3.36 25.03 -3.95
C GLY A 308 2.53 24.30 -2.90
N VAL A 309 2.88 24.41 -1.62
CA VAL A 309 2.14 23.75 -0.53
C VAL A 309 0.72 24.31 -0.40
N ALA A 310 0.53 25.63 -0.57
CA ALA A 310 -0.80 26.24 -0.60
C ALA A 310 -1.68 25.67 -1.72
N SER A 311 -1.12 25.53 -2.93
CA SER A 311 -1.79 24.92 -4.08
C SER A 311 -2.14 23.44 -3.81
N GLY A 312 -1.22 22.67 -3.20
CA GLY A 312 -1.47 21.28 -2.79
C GLY A 312 -2.62 21.15 -1.79
N LEU A 313 -2.63 21.97 -0.72
CA LEU A 313 -3.72 21.97 0.27
C LEU A 313 -5.05 22.46 -0.30
N CYS A 314 -5.04 23.46 -1.19
CA CYS A 314 -6.25 23.90 -1.89
C CYS A 314 -6.87 22.77 -2.73
N TYR A 315 -6.04 21.97 -3.41
CA TYR A 315 -6.49 20.78 -4.13
C TYR A 315 -7.10 19.73 -3.18
N LEU A 316 -6.47 19.45 -2.03
CA LEU A 316 -7.01 18.52 -1.02
C LEU A 316 -8.37 18.96 -0.47
N HIS A 317 -8.57 20.26 -0.24
CA HIS A 317 -9.79 20.78 0.37
C HIS A 317 -10.95 20.97 -0.62
N GLN A 318 -10.67 21.30 -1.89
CA GLN A 318 -11.69 21.74 -2.85
C GLN A 318 -11.60 21.09 -4.25
N GLY A 319 -10.46 20.50 -4.61
CA GLY A 319 -10.19 19.93 -5.94
C GLY A 319 -10.41 18.41 -6.05
N CYS A 320 -10.87 17.77 -4.97
CA CYS A 320 -11.08 16.32 -4.88
C CYS A 320 -12.57 15.98 -4.72
N ASP A 321 -12.98 14.78 -5.13
CA ASP A 321 -14.38 14.28 -5.00
C ASP A 321 -14.86 14.22 -3.54
N GLN A 322 -13.91 14.12 -2.60
CA GLN A 322 -14.11 14.18 -1.16
C GLN A 322 -13.11 15.18 -0.57
N VAL A 323 -13.51 15.89 0.49
CA VAL A 323 -12.63 16.80 1.24
C VAL A 323 -11.57 15.98 1.96
N VAL A 324 -10.29 16.22 1.68
CA VAL A 324 -9.16 15.56 2.34
C VAL A 324 -8.52 16.52 3.35
N ILE A 325 -8.51 16.15 4.63
CA ILE A 325 -7.83 16.90 5.70
C ILE A 325 -6.49 16.22 5.99
N HIS A 326 -5.39 16.95 5.88
CA HIS A 326 -4.02 16.44 6.00
C HIS A 326 -3.61 16.16 7.45
N ARG A 327 -3.90 17.10 8.36
CA ARG A 327 -3.68 17.06 9.82
C ARG A 327 -2.22 17.08 10.31
N ASP A 328 -1.23 17.03 9.42
CA ASP A 328 0.19 17.10 9.78
C ASP A 328 1.01 17.96 8.78
N VAL A 329 0.52 19.17 8.48
CA VAL A 329 1.24 20.16 7.66
C VAL A 329 2.38 20.77 8.47
N LYS A 330 3.64 20.61 8.01
CA LYS A 330 4.88 21.11 8.64
C LYS A 330 6.07 20.97 7.68
N ALA A 331 7.15 21.73 7.86
CA ALA A 331 8.28 21.68 6.91
C ALA A 331 8.96 20.30 6.77
N SER A 332 8.99 19.47 7.82
CA SER A 332 9.57 18.13 7.73
C SER A 332 8.75 17.16 6.84
N ASN A 333 7.47 17.49 6.58
CA ASN A 333 6.58 16.74 5.69
C ASN A 333 6.50 17.35 4.28
N VAL A 334 7.19 18.47 4.03
CA VAL A 334 7.32 19.09 2.71
C VAL A 334 8.64 18.62 2.09
N LEU A 335 8.56 17.76 1.08
CA LEU A 335 9.71 17.28 0.34
C LEU A 335 10.01 18.17 -0.88
N LEU A 336 11.27 18.19 -1.30
CA LEU A 336 11.77 18.99 -2.41
C LEU A 336 12.19 18.08 -3.58
N ASP A 337 11.59 18.32 -4.74
CA ASP A 337 11.98 17.63 -5.98
C ASP A 337 13.26 18.22 -6.59
N SER A 338 13.70 17.67 -7.73
CA SER A 338 14.92 18.09 -8.44
C SER A 338 14.93 19.56 -8.89
N GLU A 339 13.77 20.21 -9.00
CA GLU A 339 13.61 21.60 -9.41
C GLU A 339 13.31 22.53 -8.23
N TRP A 340 13.52 22.04 -7.00
CA TRP A 340 13.22 22.74 -5.75
C TRP A 340 11.73 23.13 -5.62
N ASN A 341 10.82 22.35 -6.22
CA ASN A 341 9.39 22.52 -5.97
C ASN A 341 9.02 21.84 -4.64
N GLY A 342 8.21 22.53 -3.81
CA GLY A 342 7.63 21.96 -2.60
C GLY A 342 6.53 20.96 -2.90
N ARG A 343 6.62 19.76 -2.29
CA ARG A 343 5.63 18.68 -2.38
C ARG A 343 5.25 18.18 -0.99
N LEU A 344 3.97 18.32 -0.62
CA LEU A 344 3.46 17.85 0.66
C LEU A 344 3.30 16.32 0.66
N GLY A 345 3.79 15.66 1.71
CA GLY A 345 3.71 14.21 1.92
C GLY A 345 3.38 13.84 3.37
N ASP A 346 3.44 12.55 3.66
CA ASP A 346 3.01 11.89 4.91
C ASP A 346 1.52 12.05 5.24
N PHE A 347 0.70 11.27 4.53
CA PHE A 347 -0.76 11.26 4.67
C PHE A 347 -1.23 10.27 5.77
N GLY A 348 -0.33 9.79 6.64
CA GLY A 348 -0.64 8.78 7.66
C GLY A 348 -1.70 9.20 8.70
N LEU A 349 -1.93 10.50 8.88
CA LEU A 349 -2.98 11.03 9.76
C LEU A 349 -4.25 11.48 9.01
N ALA A 350 -4.22 11.51 7.67
CA ALA A 350 -5.21 12.16 6.83
C ALA A 350 -6.61 11.54 6.92
N ARG A 351 -7.64 12.32 6.59
CA ARG A 351 -9.06 11.90 6.65
C ARG A 351 -9.84 12.42 5.45
N LEU A 352 -10.70 11.58 4.89
CA LEU A 352 -11.65 11.93 3.83
C LEU A 352 -13.04 12.18 4.43
N TYR A 353 -13.75 13.18 3.88
CA TYR A 353 -15.13 13.52 4.21
C TYR A 353 -15.90 13.83 2.93
N ASP A 354 -17.18 13.47 2.87
CA ASP A 354 -18.04 13.88 1.76
C ASP A 354 -18.30 15.40 1.83
N HIS A 355 -18.39 16.07 0.67
CA HIS A 355 -18.68 17.51 0.61
C HIS A 355 -20.00 17.83 1.31
N GLY A 356 -19.96 18.79 2.24
CA GLY A 356 -21.12 19.18 3.06
C GLY A 356 -21.43 18.24 4.23
N SER A 357 -20.61 17.20 4.50
CA SER A 357 -20.78 16.35 5.68
C SER A 357 -20.12 16.95 6.93
N ASP A 358 -20.75 16.76 8.09
CA ASP A 358 -20.23 17.23 9.38
C ASP A 358 -18.99 16.43 9.82
N PRO A 359 -17.86 17.10 10.14
CA PRO A 359 -16.67 16.41 10.65
C PRO A 359 -16.94 15.69 11.97
N ARG A 360 -16.86 14.36 11.93
CA ARG A 360 -16.97 13.50 13.12
C ARG A 360 -15.80 13.73 14.07
N THR A 361 -16.07 13.58 15.36
CA THR A 361 -15.05 13.56 16.42
C THR A 361 -14.04 12.44 16.17
N THR A 362 -12.75 12.77 16.22
CA THR A 362 -11.65 11.82 16.05
C THR A 362 -10.67 11.92 17.22
N HIS A 363 -9.76 10.95 17.33
CA HIS A 363 -8.60 11.10 18.22
C HIS A 363 -7.76 12.30 17.77
N VAL A 364 -7.52 13.24 18.70
CA VAL A 364 -6.65 14.40 18.49
C VAL A 364 -5.26 13.90 18.09
N ALA A 365 -4.77 14.34 16.94
CA ALA A 365 -3.49 13.91 16.39
C ALA A 365 -2.96 14.99 15.44
N GLY A 366 -1.65 15.18 15.45
CA GLY A 366 -0.93 16.23 14.75
C GLY A 366 0.32 16.61 15.56
N THR A 367 1.18 17.46 15.00
CA THR A 367 2.42 17.89 15.67
C THR A 367 2.15 19.10 16.60
N PRO A 368 2.63 19.11 17.86
CA PRO A 368 2.54 20.29 18.72
C PRO A 368 3.13 21.55 18.06
N GLY A 369 2.48 22.69 18.23
CA GLY A 369 2.82 23.95 17.55
C GLY A 369 2.11 24.16 16.20
N TYR A 370 1.61 23.08 15.57
CA TYR A 370 0.79 23.13 14.35
C TYR A 370 -0.68 22.76 14.63
N LEU A 371 -0.99 22.29 15.84
CA LEU A 371 -2.29 21.78 16.23
C LEU A 371 -3.26 22.92 16.55
N ALA A 372 -4.29 23.10 15.71
CA ALA A 372 -5.30 24.14 15.90
C ALA A 372 -6.02 24.02 17.27
N PRO A 373 -6.28 25.14 17.99
CA PRO A 373 -6.86 25.10 19.33
C PRO A 373 -8.28 24.54 19.37
N ASP A 374 -9.08 24.80 18.32
CA ASP A 374 -10.40 24.20 18.12
C ASP A 374 -10.31 22.69 17.85
N HIS A 375 -9.34 22.22 17.06
CA HIS A 375 -9.10 20.79 16.85
C HIS A 375 -8.68 20.10 18.16
N ALA A 376 -7.76 20.70 18.91
CA ALA A 376 -7.29 20.18 20.19
C ALA A 376 -8.41 20.05 21.23
N ARG A 377 -9.34 21.03 21.27
CA ARG A 377 -10.49 21.05 22.19
C ARG A 377 -11.64 20.13 21.78
N THR A 378 -11.89 19.97 20.48
CA THR A 378 -13.10 19.26 19.98
C THR A 378 -12.84 17.89 19.36
N GLY A 379 -11.60 17.57 18.99
CA GLY A 379 -11.26 16.36 18.23
C GLY A 379 -11.76 16.34 16.77
N LYS A 380 -12.46 17.39 16.31
CA LYS A 380 -12.96 17.48 14.93
C LYS A 380 -11.88 18.05 14.02
N ALA A 381 -11.45 17.29 13.00
CA ALA A 381 -10.51 17.77 11.99
C ALA A 381 -11.28 18.45 10.86
N THR A 382 -10.86 19.64 10.44
CA THR A 382 -11.57 20.49 9.46
C THR A 382 -10.57 21.13 8.47
N PRO A 383 -11.02 21.67 7.32
CA PRO A 383 -10.15 22.47 6.45
C PRO A 383 -9.49 23.63 7.21
N GLY A 384 -10.24 24.30 8.11
CA GLY A 384 -9.73 25.34 8.99
C GLY A 384 -8.65 24.88 9.98
N SER A 385 -8.59 23.59 10.33
CA SER A 385 -7.50 23.04 11.16
C SER A 385 -6.20 22.83 10.36
N ASP A 386 -6.30 22.48 9.08
CA ASP A 386 -5.15 22.47 8.16
C ASP A 386 -4.68 23.89 7.84
N VAL A 387 -5.59 24.87 7.70
CA VAL A 387 -5.23 26.29 7.51
C VAL A 387 -4.41 26.80 8.70
N TYR A 388 -4.79 26.48 9.93
CA TYR A 388 -4.00 26.84 11.11
C TYR A 388 -2.58 26.26 11.07
N ALA A 389 -2.45 24.97 10.72
CA ALA A 389 -1.16 24.31 10.56
C ALA A 389 -0.34 24.92 9.41
N PHE A 390 -1.00 25.33 8.32
CA PHE A 390 -0.38 26.07 7.23
C PHE A 390 0.09 27.47 7.67
N GLY A 391 -0.65 28.17 8.53
CA GLY A 391 -0.21 29.43 9.14
C GLY A 391 1.07 29.26 9.98
N ALA A 392 1.12 28.23 10.83
CA ALA A 392 2.32 27.89 11.58
C ALA A 392 3.51 27.52 10.66
N PHE A 393 3.24 26.82 9.54
CA PHE A 393 4.22 26.52 8.49
C PHE A 393 4.73 27.77 7.75
N LEU A 394 3.87 28.75 7.44
CA LEU A 394 4.28 30.04 6.85
C LEU A 394 5.30 30.74 7.76
N LEU A 395 4.99 30.83 9.06
CA LEU A 395 5.89 31.44 10.04
C LEU A 395 7.17 30.63 10.23
N GLU A 396 7.10 29.30 10.28
CA GLU A 396 8.27 28.40 10.33
C GLU A 396 9.24 28.68 9.19
N VAL A 397 8.75 28.75 7.95
CA VAL A 397 9.56 28.97 6.75
C VAL A 397 10.09 30.42 6.67
N ALA A 398 9.27 31.39 7.07
CA ALA A 398 9.61 32.81 7.04
C ALA A 398 10.61 33.22 8.14
N CYS A 399 10.57 32.57 9.30
CA CYS A 399 11.40 32.93 10.45
C CYS A 399 12.62 32.00 10.64
N GLY A 400 12.66 30.83 9.98
CA GLY A 400 13.71 29.82 10.21
C GLY A 400 13.65 29.22 11.62
N ARG A 401 12.45 29.17 12.22
CA ARG A 401 12.23 28.85 13.64
C ARG A 401 11.14 27.78 13.78
N ARG A 402 11.34 26.87 14.74
CA ARG A 402 10.32 25.87 15.09
C ARG A 402 9.12 26.59 15.72
N PRO A 403 7.86 26.20 15.42
CA PRO A 403 6.70 26.87 16.01
C PRO A 403 6.65 26.86 17.54
N ILE A 404 7.28 25.86 18.16
CA ILE A 404 7.60 25.82 19.59
C ILE A 404 9.10 25.53 19.73
N ASP A 405 9.82 26.41 20.42
CA ASP A 405 11.25 26.27 20.72
C ASP A 405 11.51 26.64 22.20
N PRO A 406 11.60 25.64 23.12
CA PRO A 406 11.79 25.90 24.55
C PRO A 406 13.20 26.39 24.90
N THR A 407 14.13 26.45 23.94
CA THR A 407 15.48 27.01 24.16
C THR A 407 15.52 28.53 24.06
N ARG A 408 14.42 29.15 23.57
CA ARG A 408 14.28 30.59 23.40
C ARG A 408 13.90 31.32 24.69
N PRO A 409 14.15 32.64 24.78
CA PRO A 409 13.69 33.46 25.91
C PRO A 409 12.17 33.39 26.15
N ALA A 410 11.74 33.73 27.36
CA ALA A 410 10.31 33.88 27.66
C ALA A 410 9.68 34.96 26.75
N GLY A 411 8.53 34.62 26.14
CA GLY A 411 7.90 35.44 25.09
C GLY A 411 8.35 35.10 23.65
N GLU A 412 9.40 34.29 23.49
CA GLU A 412 9.91 33.83 22.19
C GLU A 412 9.72 32.33 21.93
N VAL A 413 9.24 31.59 22.93
CA VAL A 413 9.06 30.12 22.87
C VAL A 413 8.00 29.71 21.86
N ILE A 414 6.94 30.50 21.70
CA ILE A 414 5.84 30.26 20.75
C ILE A 414 6.02 31.23 19.58
N LEU A 415 6.19 30.69 18.38
CA LEU A 415 6.54 31.50 17.20
C LEU A 415 5.42 32.46 16.79
N VAL A 416 4.16 32.01 16.86
CA VAL A 416 2.98 32.83 16.52
C VAL A 416 2.93 34.08 17.41
N ASP A 417 3.08 33.90 18.72
CA ASP A 417 3.05 34.98 19.72
C ASP A 417 4.18 35.99 19.49
N TRP A 418 5.38 35.51 19.16
CA TRP A 418 6.53 36.37 18.87
C TRP A 418 6.35 37.16 17.56
N VAL A 419 5.90 36.54 16.47
CA VAL A 419 5.62 37.26 15.21
C VAL A 419 4.49 38.27 15.43
N PHE A 420 3.47 37.93 16.21
CA PHE A 420 2.39 38.85 16.59
C PHE A 420 2.91 40.06 17.37
N ALA A 421 3.81 39.87 18.34
CA ALA A 421 4.43 40.97 19.09
C ALA A 421 5.25 41.91 18.18
N ASN A 422 5.98 41.36 17.21
CA ASN A 422 6.70 42.15 16.20
C ASN A 422 5.74 42.93 15.29
N TRP A 423 4.61 42.32 14.89
CA TRP A 423 3.57 42.99 14.09
C TRP A 423 2.91 44.16 14.83
N VAL A 424 2.50 43.97 16.09
CA VAL A 424 1.95 45.04 16.95
C VAL A 424 2.96 46.17 17.17
N SER A 425 4.26 45.84 17.17
CA SER A 425 5.37 46.79 17.30
C SER A 425 5.78 47.47 15.97
N GLY A 426 5.03 47.24 14.89
CA GLY A 426 5.30 47.81 13.56
C GLY A 426 6.53 47.24 12.85
N GLN A 427 7.10 46.13 13.35
CA GLN A 427 8.40 45.58 12.96
C GLN A 427 8.28 44.12 12.49
N ILE A 428 7.16 43.73 11.88
CA ILE A 428 6.91 42.33 11.50
C ILE A 428 8.03 41.73 10.64
N VAL A 429 8.63 42.51 9.75
CA VAL A 429 9.71 42.10 8.83
C VAL A 429 10.99 41.70 9.58
N GLU A 430 11.23 42.22 10.80
CA GLU A 430 12.37 41.82 11.64
C GLU A 430 12.22 40.41 12.22
N ALA A 431 11.04 39.79 12.11
CA ALA A 431 10.83 38.39 12.50
C ALA A 431 11.47 37.38 11.51
N ARG A 432 12.01 37.85 10.38
CA ARG A 432 12.59 37.04 9.30
C ARG A 432 13.75 36.14 9.75
N ASP A 433 13.96 35.06 9.01
CA ASP A 433 15.18 34.26 9.11
C ASP A 433 16.41 35.14 8.75
N PRO A 434 17.38 35.33 9.67
CA PRO A 434 18.60 36.07 9.38
C PRO A 434 19.43 35.45 8.23
N ASN A 435 19.22 34.16 7.93
CA ASN A 435 19.96 33.43 6.91
C ASN A 435 19.41 33.63 5.48
N PHE A 436 18.35 34.42 5.27
CA PHE A 436 17.85 34.79 3.92
C PHE A 436 18.87 35.52 3.04
N GLY A 437 20.00 35.98 3.60
CA GLY A 437 20.90 36.90 2.91
C GLY A 437 20.33 38.32 2.83
N SER A 438 20.83 39.09 1.86
CA SER A 438 20.48 40.49 1.63
C SER A 438 19.39 40.71 0.58
N GLU A 439 19.02 39.68 -0.19
CA GLU A 439 18.09 39.80 -1.32
C GLU A 439 16.78 39.07 -1.04
N PHE A 440 15.78 39.80 -0.53
CA PHE A 440 14.40 39.33 -0.38
C PHE A 440 13.42 40.46 -0.73
N VAL A 441 12.20 40.10 -1.14
CA VAL A 441 11.14 41.07 -1.45
C VAL A 441 10.38 41.36 -0.16
N VAL A 442 10.42 42.62 0.30
CA VAL A 442 9.84 43.02 1.60
C VAL A 442 8.34 42.83 1.60
N GLU A 443 7.68 43.12 0.48
CA GLU A 443 6.23 43.01 0.29
C GLU A 443 5.75 41.55 0.33
N GLU A 444 6.51 40.62 -0.25
CA GLU A 444 6.21 39.18 -0.19
C GLU A 444 6.38 38.63 1.23
N LEU A 445 7.43 39.06 1.94
CA LEU A 445 7.70 38.63 3.30
C LEU A 445 6.66 39.17 4.30
N ASP A 446 6.32 40.46 4.20
CA ASP A 446 5.26 41.09 4.97
C ASP A 446 3.90 40.42 4.74
N LEU A 447 3.57 40.11 3.47
CA LEU A 447 2.41 39.31 3.08
C LEU A 447 2.43 37.93 3.75
N VAL A 448 3.53 37.17 3.65
CA VAL A 448 3.65 35.82 4.21
C VAL A 448 3.51 35.82 5.73
N LEU A 449 4.12 36.78 6.43
CA LEU A 449 4.05 36.87 7.89
C LEU A 449 2.65 37.27 8.38
N LYS A 450 2.01 38.26 7.74
CA LYS A 450 0.62 38.64 8.03
C LYS A 450 -0.38 37.52 7.70
N LEU A 451 -0.18 36.82 6.58
CA LEU A 451 -0.99 35.67 6.19
C LEU A 451 -0.79 34.48 7.14
N GLY A 452 0.41 34.29 7.67
CA GLY A 452 0.71 33.34 8.74
C GLY A 452 -0.12 33.61 10.00
N LEU A 453 -0.10 34.86 10.50
CA LEU A 453 -0.93 35.28 11.64
C LEU A 453 -2.43 35.12 11.38
N LEU A 454 -2.90 35.50 10.19
CA LEU A 454 -4.30 35.36 9.75
C LEU A 454 -4.75 33.89 9.70
N CYS A 455 -3.92 33.00 9.14
CA CYS A 455 -4.20 31.57 9.09
C CYS A 455 -4.17 30.92 10.49
N SER A 456 -3.27 31.36 11.36
CA SER A 456 -3.14 30.88 12.75
C SER A 456 -4.09 31.55 13.75
N HIS A 457 -5.16 32.21 13.31
CA HIS A 457 -6.16 32.81 14.20
C HIS A 457 -6.88 31.75 15.07
N SER A 458 -7.14 32.05 16.36
CA SER A 458 -7.74 31.09 17.30
C SER A 458 -9.19 30.70 16.97
N ASP A 459 -9.98 31.66 16.48
CA ASP A 459 -11.31 31.39 15.91
C ASP A 459 -11.17 30.79 14.50
N PRO A 460 -11.70 29.59 14.22
CA PRO A 460 -11.67 28.98 12.88
C PRO A 460 -12.46 29.76 11.82
N GLU A 461 -13.52 30.49 12.17
CA GLU A 461 -14.35 31.21 11.18
C GLU A 461 -13.66 32.48 10.64
N ALA A 462 -12.67 33.00 11.38
CA ALA A 462 -11.83 34.11 10.94
C ALA A 462 -10.67 33.67 10.02
N ARG A 463 -10.43 32.36 9.86
CA ARG A 463 -9.36 31.84 9.01
C ARG A 463 -9.80 31.84 7.53
N PRO A 464 -8.94 32.25 6.59
CA PRO A 464 -9.24 32.18 5.16
C PRO A 464 -9.31 30.72 4.69
N SER A 465 -10.11 30.44 3.67
CA SER A 465 -10.02 29.16 2.95
C SER A 465 -8.70 29.05 2.18
N MET A 466 -8.19 27.84 1.98
CA MET A 466 -6.95 27.64 1.20
C MET A 466 -7.00 28.21 -0.22
N LYS A 467 -8.20 28.36 -0.81
CA LYS A 467 -8.39 29.08 -2.08
C LYS A 467 -8.07 30.56 -1.94
N GLN A 468 -8.60 31.24 -0.91
CA GLN A 468 -8.28 32.65 -0.64
C GLN A 468 -6.78 32.82 -0.31
N VAL A 469 -6.18 31.88 0.44
CA VAL A 469 -4.74 31.85 0.72
C VAL A 469 -3.91 31.80 -0.56
N VAL A 470 -4.26 30.92 -1.51
CA VAL A 470 -3.60 30.88 -2.84
C VAL A 470 -3.77 32.20 -3.58
N GLN A 471 -4.99 32.76 -3.64
CA GLN A 471 -5.24 34.02 -4.32
C GLN A 471 -4.48 35.22 -3.70
N MET A 472 -4.29 35.23 -2.39
CA MET A 472 -3.45 36.22 -1.70
C MET A 472 -1.96 36.07 -2.05
N LEU A 473 -1.46 34.83 -2.10
CA LEU A 473 -0.06 34.53 -2.49
C LEU A 473 0.24 34.74 -3.98
N GLU A 474 -0.79 34.74 -4.84
CA GLU A 474 -0.69 35.13 -6.26
C GLU A 474 -0.92 36.64 -6.50
N GLY A 475 -1.32 37.40 -5.48
CA GLY A 475 -1.64 38.82 -5.61
C GLY A 475 -3.00 39.12 -6.27
N GLU A 476 -3.84 38.10 -6.47
CA GLU A 476 -5.20 38.23 -7.01
C GLU A 476 -6.20 38.80 -5.99
N LEU A 477 -5.93 38.60 -4.70
CA LEU A 477 -6.80 39.01 -3.59
C LEU A 477 -5.95 39.76 -2.53
N PRO A 478 -6.25 41.03 -2.19
CA PRO A 478 -5.53 41.71 -1.13
C PRO A 478 -5.78 41.04 0.24
N LEU A 479 -4.81 41.15 1.14
CA LEU A 479 -5.03 40.83 2.55
C LEU A 479 -6.17 41.68 3.13
N PRO A 480 -7.02 41.12 4.00
CA PRO A 480 -8.02 41.91 4.73
C PRO A 480 -7.35 42.91 5.67
N ASP A 481 -8.07 43.95 6.08
CA ASP A 481 -7.55 44.90 7.07
C ASP A 481 -7.40 44.21 8.45
N MET A 482 -6.15 43.92 8.78
CA MET A 482 -5.75 43.28 10.03
C MET A 482 -5.89 44.22 11.24
N SER A 483 -6.18 45.52 11.08
CA SER A 483 -6.29 46.48 12.21
C SER A 483 -7.21 45.99 13.33
N SER A 484 -8.34 45.38 12.97
CA SER A 484 -9.30 44.75 13.90
C SER A 484 -8.77 43.48 14.57
N MET A 485 -7.88 42.74 13.91
CA MET A 485 -7.26 41.54 14.46
C MET A 485 -6.28 41.85 15.60
N GLY A 486 -5.67 43.04 15.67
CA GLY A 486 -4.81 43.44 16.80
C GLY A 486 -5.52 43.37 18.16
N LEU A 487 -6.84 43.58 18.18
CA LEU A 487 -7.67 43.45 19.38
C LEU A 487 -8.07 41.99 19.65
N SER A 488 -8.43 41.23 18.61
CA SER A 488 -8.85 39.82 18.72
C SER A 488 -7.68 38.88 19.08
N LEU A 489 -6.56 38.99 18.35
CA LEU A 489 -5.35 38.19 18.53
C LEU A 489 -4.67 38.43 19.88
N SER A 490 -4.99 39.50 20.61
CA SER A 490 -4.56 39.65 22.01
C SER A 490 -5.08 38.52 22.92
N SER A 491 -6.13 37.80 22.49
CA SER A 491 -6.63 36.57 23.13
C SER A 491 -5.94 35.27 22.67
N ILE A 492 -4.92 35.33 21.80
CA ILE A 492 -4.05 34.18 21.47
C ILE A 492 -3.23 33.71 22.66
N GLY A 493 -3.07 34.52 23.71
CA GLY A 493 -2.49 34.12 24.99
C GLY A 493 -3.19 32.90 25.58
N LEU A 494 -2.73 31.71 25.15
CA LEU A 494 -3.16 30.43 25.70
C LEU A 494 -2.77 30.45 27.17
N ASN A 495 -3.78 30.46 28.04
CA ASN A 495 -3.63 30.16 29.46
C ASN A 495 -3.23 28.69 29.66
N PHE A 496 -2.06 28.31 29.17
CA PHE A 496 -1.31 27.15 29.65
C PHE A 496 -0.81 27.45 31.07
N GLY A 497 -1.75 27.41 32.02
CA GLY A 497 -1.44 27.36 33.45
C GLY A 497 -1.51 28.67 34.25
N ARG A 498 -2.61 29.45 34.17
CA ARG A 498 -3.02 30.30 35.32
C ARG A 498 -4.49 30.73 35.34
N ARG A 499 -5.33 29.93 36.00
CA ARG A 499 -6.50 30.46 36.73
C ARG A 499 -6.88 29.51 37.87
N GLU A 500 -6.90 30.05 39.09
CA GLU A 500 -7.19 29.30 40.30
C GLU A 500 -8.70 29.00 40.44
N GLY A 501 -9.03 27.81 40.96
CA GLY A 501 -10.30 27.51 41.64
C GLY A 501 -11.56 27.32 40.80
N LEU A 502 -11.95 26.05 40.57
CA LEU A 502 -12.96 25.39 41.45
C LEU A 502 -12.91 23.85 41.30
N MET A 503 -13.37 23.13 42.32
CA MET A 503 -13.10 21.70 42.52
C MET A 503 -14.08 20.75 41.79
N GLY A 504 -13.51 19.64 41.29
CA GLY A 504 -13.85 18.29 41.74
C GLY A 504 -15.23 17.68 41.43
N LEU A 505 -15.24 16.70 40.53
CA LEU A 505 -16.09 15.50 40.67
C LEU A 505 -15.24 14.24 40.49
N ALA A 506 -15.54 13.22 41.29
CA ALA A 506 -14.65 12.11 41.58
C ALA A 506 -14.55 11.06 40.45
N LEU A 507 -13.33 10.54 40.25
CA LEU A 507 -13.14 9.18 39.77
C LEU A 507 -13.32 8.24 40.97
N SER A 508 -14.40 7.46 40.99
CA SER A 508 -14.64 6.43 41.98
C SER A 508 -13.90 5.14 41.62
N THR A 509 -12.81 4.85 42.33
CA THR A 509 -12.18 3.52 42.32
C THR A 509 -12.02 3.02 43.75
N SER A 510 -12.77 1.96 44.10
CA SER A 510 -12.71 1.28 45.39
C SER A 510 -11.34 0.61 45.61
N PRO A 511 -10.84 0.52 46.85
CA PRO A 511 -9.54 -0.08 47.12
C PRO A 511 -9.62 -1.60 47.29
N SER A 512 -8.66 -2.33 46.70
CA SER A 512 -8.23 -3.64 47.18
C SER A 512 -6.70 -3.70 47.21
N SER A 513 -6.17 -4.39 48.23
CA SER A 513 -4.78 -4.34 48.70
C SER A 513 -3.82 -5.22 47.88
N GLY A 514 -2.53 -4.81 47.78
CA GLY A 514 -1.52 -5.68 47.14
C GLY A 514 -0.09 -5.13 46.92
N SER A 515 0.63 -4.80 48.00
CA SER A 515 2.11 -4.79 48.15
C SER A 515 3.07 -4.27 47.04
N PHE A 516 3.85 -3.23 47.42
CA PHE A 516 5.24 -2.87 47.02
C PHE A 516 6.03 -3.71 45.98
N THR A 517 6.72 -3.04 45.05
CA THR A 517 8.17 -2.70 45.20
C THR A 517 8.75 -1.80 44.08
N HIS A 518 9.72 -0.95 44.49
CA HIS A 518 10.78 -0.25 43.73
C HIS A 518 10.50 0.79 42.61
N LEU A 519 10.86 2.04 42.94
CA LEU A 519 11.33 3.09 42.03
C LEU A 519 12.86 2.99 41.82
N SER A 520 13.32 3.45 40.65
CA SER A 520 14.54 4.27 40.45
C SER A 520 14.37 5.02 39.11
N SER A 521 14.00 6.30 39.09
CA SER A 521 14.87 7.49 39.25
C SER A 521 15.89 7.67 38.11
N ALA A 522 15.94 8.89 37.57
CA ALA A 522 16.70 9.26 36.38
C ALA A 522 18.20 9.40 36.62
N GLU A 523 18.97 9.46 35.53
CA GLU A 523 20.24 10.18 35.48
C GLU A 523 20.49 10.75 34.07
N GLU A 524 20.69 12.07 33.98
CA GLU A 524 21.40 12.71 32.88
C GLU A 524 22.91 12.62 33.17
N SER A 525 23.77 12.52 32.15
CA SER A 525 25.00 13.33 32.10
C SER A 525 25.75 13.20 30.78
N LEU A 526 26.48 14.28 30.46
CA LEU A 526 27.44 14.42 29.37
C LEU A 526 28.70 13.58 29.61
N VAL A 527 29.40 13.20 28.53
CA VAL A 527 30.88 13.35 28.46
C VAL A 527 31.28 13.71 27.02
N CYS A 528 32.18 14.67 26.88
CA CYS A 528 32.93 14.92 25.64
C CYS A 528 34.43 14.99 25.96
N GLY A 529 35.26 14.36 25.12
CA GLY A 529 36.67 14.72 24.92
C GLY A 529 37.74 14.06 25.80
N GLY A 530 38.75 13.46 25.13
CA GLY A 530 40.14 13.79 25.44
C GLY A 530 41.06 12.72 26.06
N ARG A 531 41.49 11.73 25.25
CA ARG A 531 42.92 11.52 24.94
C ARG A 531 43.12 10.57 23.76
#